data_AF-A0A2V6DQ87-F1
#
_entry.id   AF-A0A2V6DQ87-F1
#
_cell.length_a   1.000
_cell.length_b   1.000
_cell.length_c   1.000
_cell.angle_alpha   90.00
_cell.angle_beta   90.00
_cell.angle_gamma   90.00
#
_symmetry.space_group_name_H-M   'P 1'
#
loop_
_entity.id
_entity.type
_entity.pdbx_description
1 polymer ?
#
loop_
_entity_poly.entity_id
_entity_poly.type
_entity_poly.pdbx_seq_one_letter_code
_entity_poly.pdbx_strand_id
1 'polypeptide(L)'
;AVTEFFRLGYPDMQSVPQNIAVAEEAGYKIFNTYTLPKEAWVEDYYDVLEPRAKSLVHHSDVPVRDFAVETLKEIETFKISEDSYGYVFYVLQRSN
;
A
#
# COMPACT_ATOMS: atom_id res chain seq x y z
N ALA A 1 4.83 -1.60 -14.07
CA ALA A 1 5.44 -2.10 -12.81
C ALA A 1 4.41 -2.15 -11.68
N VAL A 2 3.81 -1.01 -11.31
CA VAL A 2 2.77 -0.91 -10.26
C VAL A 2 1.61 -1.90 -10.43
N THR A 3 0.97 -1.95 -11.61
CA THR A 3 -0.16 -2.86 -11.85
C THR A 3 0.20 -4.32 -11.64
N GLU A 4 1.38 -4.76 -12.12
CA GLU A 4 1.81 -6.15 -11.95
C GLU A 4 2.17 -6.46 -10.49
N PHE A 5 2.77 -5.49 -9.79
CA PHE A 5 3.06 -5.60 -8.37
C PHE A 5 1.77 -5.87 -7.56
N PHE A 6 0.73 -5.08 -7.77
CA PHE A 6 -0.54 -5.28 -7.08
C PHE A 6 -1.32 -6.49 -7.56
N ARG A 7 -1.24 -6.86 -8.86
CA ARG A 7 -1.86 -8.10 -9.35
C ARG A 7 -1.34 -9.35 -8.63
N LEU A 8 -0.08 -9.33 -8.20
CA LEU A 8 0.55 -10.44 -7.48
C LEU A 8 0.33 -10.35 -5.96
N GLY A 9 0.46 -9.15 -5.37
CA GLY A 9 0.41 -8.98 -3.91
C GLY A 9 -0.98 -8.71 -3.33
N TYR A 10 -1.85 -8.03 -4.07
CA TYR A 10 -3.20 -7.65 -3.65
C TYR A 10 -4.12 -7.48 -4.87
N PRO A 11 -4.54 -8.59 -5.51
CA PRO A 11 -5.32 -8.56 -6.76
C PRO A 11 -6.69 -7.89 -6.62
N ASP A 12 -7.22 -7.82 -5.39
CA ASP A 12 -8.49 -7.17 -5.08
C ASP A 12 -8.38 -5.65 -4.92
N MET A 13 -7.20 -5.06 -5.14
CA MET A 13 -7.03 -3.60 -5.11
C MET A 13 -7.99 -2.92 -6.09
N GLN A 14 -8.78 -1.98 -5.57
CA GLN A 14 -9.76 -1.24 -6.38
C GLN A 14 -9.50 0.26 -6.35
N SER A 15 -10.11 0.97 -7.29
CA SER A 15 -10.18 2.44 -7.26
C SER A 15 -11.07 2.94 -6.11
N VAL A 16 -10.91 4.21 -5.73
CA VAL A 16 -11.73 4.84 -4.68
C VAL A 16 -13.24 4.75 -4.97
N PRO A 17 -13.73 5.03 -6.20
CA PRO A 17 -15.16 4.89 -6.50
C PRO A 17 -15.68 3.45 -6.35
N GLN A 18 -14.87 2.45 -6.71
CA GLN A 18 -15.27 1.04 -6.57
C GLN A 18 -15.35 0.64 -5.09
N ASN A 19 -14.37 1.03 -4.26
CA ASN A 19 -14.43 0.79 -2.81
C ASN A 19 -15.63 1.50 -2.15
N ILE A 20 -15.99 2.70 -2.63
CA ILE A 20 -17.19 3.40 -2.18
C ILE A 20 -18.45 2.60 -2.52
N ALA A 21 -18.58 2.12 -3.77
CA ALA A 21 -19.72 1.30 -4.18
C ALA A 21 -19.84 0.03 -3.33
N VAL A 22 -18.73 -0.66 -3.07
CA VAL A 22 -18.70 -1.84 -2.19
C VAL A 22 -19.21 -1.51 -0.77
N ALA A 23 -18.80 -0.36 -0.21
CA ALA A 23 -19.28 0.05 1.11
C ALA A 23 -20.79 0.37 1.11
N GLU A 24 -21.29 1.01 0.06
CA GLU A 24 -22.72 1.32 -0.11
C GLU A 24 -23.57 0.07 -0.26
N GLU A 25 -23.15 -0.87 -1.11
CA GLU A 25 -23.79 -2.18 -1.27
C GLU A 25 -23.81 -2.98 0.04
N ALA A 26 -22.77 -2.83 0.87
CA ALA A 26 -22.71 -3.44 2.19
C ALA A 26 -23.64 -2.78 3.24
N GLY A 27 -24.36 -1.71 2.88
CA GLY A 27 -25.29 -1.01 3.77
C GLY A 27 -24.63 0.07 4.65
N TYR A 28 -23.55 0.68 4.15
CA TYR A 28 -22.93 1.84 4.77
C TYR A 28 -23.14 3.09 3.92
N LYS A 29 -23.13 4.24 4.57
CA LYS A 29 -22.97 5.53 3.91
C LYS A 29 -21.53 5.99 4.11
N ILE A 30 -20.92 6.53 3.06
CA ILE A 30 -19.63 7.23 3.17
C ILE A 30 -19.85 8.53 3.95
N PHE A 31 -19.20 8.63 5.12
CA PHE A 31 -19.16 9.87 5.88
C PHE A 31 -18.03 10.78 5.39
N ASN A 32 -16.84 10.21 5.14
CA ASN A 32 -15.70 10.92 4.57
C ASN A 32 -14.70 9.95 3.93
N THR A 33 -13.85 10.46 3.04
CA THR A 33 -12.63 9.79 2.59
C THR A 33 -11.42 10.68 2.78
N TYR A 34 -10.27 10.08 3.09
CA TYR A 34 -9.02 10.80 3.22
C TYR A 34 -7.89 10.01 2.56
N THR A 35 -7.39 10.52 1.44
CA THR A 35 -6.19 9.98 0.80
C THR A 35 -4.97 10.41 1.61
N LEU A 36 -4.17 9.43 2.04
CA LEU A 36 -2.94 9.73 2.75
C LEU A 36 -1.98 10.46 1.82
N PRO A 37 -1.31 11.50 2.32
CA PRO A 37 -0.30 12.20 1.56
C PRO A 37 0.91 11.29 1.35
N LYS A 38 1.73 11.59 0.34
CA LYS A 38 2.91 10.79 -0.03
C LYS A 38 3.90 10.69 1.13
N GLU A 39 4.01 11.75 1.91
CA GLU A 39 4.89 11.89 3.07
C GLU A 39 4.61 10.78 4.09
N ALA A 40 3.35 10.35 4.25
CA ALA A 40 2.99 9.27 5.17
C ALA A 40 3.58 7.89 4.78
N TRP A 41 4.03 7.72 3.53
CA TRP A 41 4.74 6.53 3.07
C TRP A 41 6.26 6.69 3.18
N VAL A 42 6.76 7.92 3.16
CA VAL A 42 8.20 8.20 3.12
C VAL A 42 8.72 8.43 4.54
N GLU A 43 8.18 9.43 5.21
CA GLU A 43 8.56 9.84 6.56
C GLU A 43 8.22 8.73 7.55
N ASP A 44 9.19 8.33 8.35
CA ASP A 44 9.10 7.29 9.39
C ASP A 44 8.66 5.88 8.93
N TYR A 45 8.37 5.68 7.64
CA TYR A 45 8.06 4.38 7.05
C TYR A 45 9.19 3.92 6.10
N TYR A 46 9.20 4.35 4.83
CA TYR A 46 10.23 3.89 3.89
C TYR A 46 11.64 4.40 4.21
N ASP A 47 11.78 5.61 4.77
CA ASP A 47 13.10 6.12 5.19
C ASP A 47 13.74 5.26 6.29
N VAL A 48 12.92 4.57 7.09
CA VAL A 48 13.37 3.63 8.13
C VAL A 48 13.53 2.21 7.57
N LEU A 49 12.61 1.77 6.71
CA LEU A 49 12.61 0.41 6.18
C LEU A 49 13.70 0.18 5.14
N GLU A 50 13.97 1.14 4.25
CA GLU A 50 14.96 1.01 3.19
C GLU A 50 16.37 0.65 3.71
N PRO A 51 16.97 1.37 4.69
CA PRO A 51 18.29 1.01 5.21
C PRO A 51 18.29 -0.33 5.96
N ARG A 52 17.19 -0.67 6.65
CA ARG A 52 17.06 -1.97 7.33
C ARG A 52 17.03 -3.13 6.33
N ALA A 53 16.21 -3.02 5.30
CA ALA A 53 16.14 -4.02 4.24
C ALA A 53 17.50 -4.17 3.54
N LYS A 54 18.18 -3.07 3.20
CA LYS A 54 19.54 -3.10 2.63
C LYS A 54 20.54 -3.84 3.52
N SER A 55 20.44 -3.72 4.84
CA SER A 55 21.34 -4.45 5.76
C SER A 55 21.10 -5.97 5.79
N LEU A 56 19.91 -6.41 5.36
CA LEU A 56 19.47 -7.81 5.45
C LEU A 56 19.56 -8.60 4.13
N VAL A 57 19.89 -7.95 3.01
CA VAL A 57 19.99 -8.61 1.69
C VAL A 57 21.05 -9.72 1.63
N HIS A 58 22.00 -9.73 2.56
CA HIS A 58 23.05 -10.75 2.68
C HIS A 58 22.94 -11.59 3.97
N HIS A 59 21.77 -11.56 4.63
CA HIS A 59 21.52 -12.35 5.83
C HIS A 59 21.72 -13.86 5.58
N SER A 60 22.12 -14.64 6.57
CA SER A 60 22.37 -16.09 6.40
C SER A 60 21.10 -16.86 6.03
N ASP A 61 19.97 -16.47 6.63
CA ASP A 61 18.67 -17.10 6.40
C ASP A 61 18.03 -16.64 5.09
N VAL A 62 17.67 -17.61 4.23
CA VAL A 62 17.02 -17.38 2.93
C VAL A 62 15.73 -16.56 3.08
N PRO A 63 14.78 -16.90 3.98
CA PRO A 63 13.53 -16.16 4.08
C PRO A 63 13.73 -14.68 4.47
N VAL A 64 14.77 -14.39 5.27
CA VAL A 64 15.09 -13.02 5.68
C VAL A 64 15.62 -12.21 4.50
N ARG A 65 16.49 -12.81 3.67
CA ARG A 65 16.97 -12.15 2.45
C ARG A 65 15.85 -11.92 1.45
N ASP A 66 14.98 -12.92 1.24
CA ASP A 66 13.87 -12.82 0.29
C ASP A 66 12.93 -11.68 0.70
N PHE A 67 12.55 -11.63 1.98
CA PHE A 67 11.73 -10.54 2.52
C PHE A 67 12.39 -9.16 2.38
N ALA A 68 13.70 -9.07 2.60
CA ALA A 68 14.45 -7.83 2.41
C ALA A 68 14.44 -7.38 0.93
N VAL A 69 14.59 -8.30 -0.01
CA VAL A 69 14.53 -8.00 -1.45
C VAL A 69 13.12 -7.58 -1.86
N GLU A 70 12.08 -8.25 -1.36
CA GLU A 70 10.68 -7.87 -1.61
C GLU A 70 10.36 -6.48 -1.07
N THR A 71 10.82 -6.15 0.14
CA THR A 71 10.65 -4.82 0.74
C THR A 71 11.30 -3.73 -0.14
N LEU A 72 12.50 -3.96 -0.66
CA LEU A 72 13.18 -3.00 -1.55
C LEU A 72 12.44 -2.85 -2.90
N LYS A 73 11.88 -3.94 -3.42
CA LYS A 73 11.06 -3.91 -4.65
C LYS A 73 9.77 -3.11 -4.46
N GLU A 74 9.12 -3.22 -3.30
CA GLU A 74 7.96 -2.38 -2.96
C GLU A 74 8.35 -0.89 -2.92
N ILE A 75 9.44 -0.56 -2.24
CA ILE A 75 9.95 0.83 -2.14
C ILE A 75 10.27 1.40 -3.54
N GLU A 76 10.91 0.62 -4.41
CA GLU A 76 11.17 1.03 -5.79
C GLU A 76 9.87 1.22 -6.57
N THR A 77 8.92 0.29 -6.43
CA THR A 77 7.60 0.36 -7.09
C THR A 77 6.85 1.63 -6.67
N PHE A 78 6.92 2.02 -5.40
CA PHE A 78 6.33 3.26 -4.91
C PHE A 78 6.99 4.50 -5.53
N LYS A 79 8.34 4.53 -5.61
CA LYS A 79 9.09 5.66 -6.17
C LYS A 79 8.74 5.95 -7.63
N ILE A 80 8.52 4.91 -8.43
CA ILE A 80 8.16 5.02 -9.86
C ILE A 80 6.65 5.08 -10.10
N SER A 81 5.84 5.15 -9.05
CA SER A 81 4.39 5.03 -9.19
C SER A 81 3.72 6.26 -9.78
N GLU A 82 4.38 7.43 -9.79
CA GLU A 82 3.80 8.70 -10.25
C GLU A 82 2.45 9.01 -9.58
N ASP A 83 2.36 8.72 -8.27
CA ASP A 83 1.18 8.91 -7.42
C ASP A 83 -0.07 8.13 -7.91
N SER A 84 0.13 7.06 -8.71
CA SER A 84 -0.93 6.20 -9.24
C SER A 84 -1.62 5.31 -8.20
N TYR A 85 -1.04 5.16 -7.01
CA TYR A 85 -1.64 4.45 -5.89
C TYR A 85 -1.25 5.06 -4.55
N GLY A 86 -2.01 4.70 -3.51
CA GLY A 86 -1.73 5.09 -2.14
C GLY A 86 -2.76 4.50 -1.19
N TYR A 87 -2.75 4.97 0.05
CA TYR A 87 -3.73 4.59 1.05
C TYR A 87 -4.85 5.62 1.11
N VAL A 88 -6.07 5.11 1.32
CA VAL A 88 -7.27 5.92 1.47
C VAL A 88 -8.01 5.42 2.70
N PHE A 89 -8.21 6.31 3.67
CA PHE A 89 -9.12 6.07 4.77
C PHE A 89 -10.56 6.28 4.30
N TYR A 90 -11.44 5.34 4.66
CA TYR A 90 -12.88 5.43 4.46
C TYR A 90 -13.54 5.50 5.83
N VAL A 91 -14.19 6.63 6.12
CA VAL A 91 -14.99 6.79 7.33
C VAL A 91 -16.42 6.46 6.96
N LEU A 92 -16.94 5.39 7.55
CA LEU A 92 -18.24 4.82 7.21
C LEU A 92 -19.23 5.02 8.35
N GLN A 93 -20.49 5.29 8.00
CA GLN A 93 -21.61 5.26 8.92
C GLN A 93 -22.54 4.12 8.52
N ARG A 94 -22.97 3.29 9.46
CA ARG A 94 -23.97 2.25 9.17
C ARG A 94 -25.28 2.91 8.75
N SER A 95 -25.84 2.48 7.62
CA SER A 95 -27.19 2.90 7.21
C SER A 95 -28.20 2.19 8.10
N ASN A 96 -29.12 2.97 8.69
CA ASN A 96 -30.27 2.44 9.44
C ASN A 96 -31.32 1.88 8.49
#